data_AF-A0A3M1AP74-F1
#
_entry.id   AF-A0A3M1AP74-F1
#
_cell.length_a   1.000
_cell.length_b   1.000
_cell.length_c   1.000
_cell.angle_alpha   90.00
_cell.angle_beta   90.00
_cell.angle_gamma   90.00
#
_symmetry.space_group_name_H-M   'P 1'
#
loop_
_entity.id
_entity.type
_entity.pdbx_description
1 polymer ?
#
loop_
_entity_poly.entity_id
_entity_poly.type
_entity_poly.pdbx_seq_one_letter_code
_entity_poly.pdbx_strand_id
1 'polypeptide(L)' 'MEKVTLTELIITCEACGSVTKYSIKDQADADRLFKEFQCENGCGRNLYSFITLGTIRRKEKATTPAK' A
#
# COMPACT_ATOMS: atom_id res chain seq x y z
N MET A 1 -13.79 -10.39 13.63
CA MET A 1 -13.25 -9.61 12.51
C MET A 1 -11.76 -9.87 12.43
N GLU A 2 -11.27 -10.37 11.29
CA GLU A 2 -9.82 -10.48 11.06
C GLU A 2 -9.23 -9.07 10.93
N LYS A 3 -8.16 -8.78 11.68
CA LYS A 3 -7.52 -7.46 11.68
C LYS A 3 -6.66 -7.35 10.43
N VAL A 4 -7.04 -6.47 9.50
CA VAL A 4 -6.21 -6.09 8.35
C VAL A 4 -5.12 -5.15 8.86
N THR A 5 -3.86 -5.47 8.59
CA THR A 5 -2.74 -4.56 8.83
C THR A 5 -2.29 -3.99 7.50
N LEU A 6 -2.44 -2.68 7.30
CA LEU A 6 -1.89 -1.98 6.15
C LEU A 6 -0.36 -2.04 6.20
N THR A 7 0.28 -2.25 5.05
CA THR A 7 1.73 -2.43 4.98
C THR A 7 2.37 -1.61 3.88
N GLU A 8 1.68 -1.40 2.77
CA GLU A 8 2.25 -0.67 1.63
C GLU A 8 1.26 0.29 0.98
N LEU A 9 1.79 1.41 0.48
CA LEU A 9 1.14 2.31 -0.46
C LEU A 9 1.91 2.25 -1.78
N ILE A 10 1.20 2.04 -2.88
CA ILE A 10 1.77 2.09 -4.23
C ILE A 10 1.12 3.25 -4.95
N ILE A 11 1.93 4.17 -5.46
CA ILE A 11 1.50 5.32 -6.25
C ILE A 11 2.03 5.15 -7.66
N THR A 12 1.16 5.30 -8.65
CA THR A 12 1.51 5.23 -10.08
C THR A 12 1.17 6.55 -10.75
N CYS A 13 2.07 7.06 -11.57
CA CYS A 13 1.78 8.16 -12.48
C CYS A 13 1.34 7.60 -13.83
N GLU A 14 0.06 7.73 -14.15
CA GLU A 14 -0.52 7.19 -15.39
C GLU A 14 -0.03 7.93 -16.65
N ALA A 15 0.59 9.10 -16.49
CA ALA A 15 1.12 9.89 -17.59
C ALA A 15 2.48 9.37 -18.10
N CYS A 16 3.38 9.02 -17.18
CA CYS A 16 4.75 8.60 -17.51
C CYS A 16 5.05 7.14 -17.14
N GLY A 17 4.12 6.44 -16.49
CA GLY A 17 4.26 5.05 -16.09
C GLY A 17 5.17 4.82 -14.87
N SER A 18 5.61 5.87 -14.18
CA SER A 18 6.43 5.72 -12.97
C SER A 18 5.60 5.12 -11.82
N VAL A 19 6.17 4.13 -11.13
CA VAL A 19 5.55 3.44 -10.00
C VAL A 19 6.47 3.57 -8.78
N THR A 20 5.94 4.12 -7.69
CA THR A 20 6.66 4.29 -6.43
C THR A 20 5.94 3.55 -5.30
N LYS A 21 6.71 2.82 -4.49
CA LYS A 21 6.19 2.04 -3.37
C LYS A 21 6.70 2.59 -2.06
N TYR A 22 5.83 2.65 -1.07
CA TYR A 22 6.13 3.10 0.29
C TYR A 22 5.64 2.06 1.29
N SER A 23 6.46 1.74 2.28
CA SER A 23 5.96 1.05 3.47
C SER A 23 5.19 2.03 4.35
N ILE A 24 3.98 1.66 4.77
CA ILE A 24 3.10 2.50 5.59
C ILE A 24 2.73 1.79 6.89
N LYS A 25 2.50 2.58 7.94
CA LYS A 25 2.05 2.05 9.24
C LYS A 25 0.53 1.97 9.36
N ASP A 26 -0.14 2.94 8.78
CA ASP A 26 -1.58 3.12 8.82
C ASP A 26 -2.06 3.98 7.64
N GLN A 27 -3.37 4.22 7.59
CA GLN A 27 -3.98 5.01 6.52
C GLN A 27 -3.55 6.49 6.57
N ALA A 28 -3.32 7.07 7.76
CA ALA A 28 -2.94 8.48 7.88
C ALA A 28 -1.54 8.73 7.30
N ASP A 29 -0.63 7.78 7.49
CA ASP A 29 0.71 7.82 6.86
C ASP A 29 0.60 7.72 5.33
N ALA A 30 -0.28 6.85 4.81
CA ALA A 30 -0.54 6.75 3.38
C ALA A 30 -1.08 8.07 2.79
N ASP A 31 -2.05 8.70 3.45
CA ASP A 31 -2.63 9.97 3.01
C ASP A 31 -1.60 11.09 3.00
N ARG A 32 -0.70 11.11 4.00
CA ARG A 32 0.40 12.08 4.08
C ARG A 32 1.39 11.87 2.93
N LEU A 33 1.83 10.64 2.69
CA LEU A 33 2.75 10.31 1.60
C LEU A 33 2.17 10.62 0.23
N PHE A 34 0.88 10.32 0.00
CA PHE A 34 0.21 10.68 -1.25
C PHE A 34 0.09 12.21 -1.42
N LYS A 35 -0.10 12.96 -0.34
CA LYS A 35 -0.11 14.43 -0.36
C LYS A 35 1.25 15.04 -0.68
N GLU A 36 2.33 14.42 -0.21
CA GLU A 36 3.70 14.88 -0.43
C GLU A 36 4.31 14.37 -1.75
N PHE A 37 3.76 13.30 -2.33
CA PHE A 37 4.26 12.69 -3.56
C PHE A 37 4.31 13.68 -4.73
N GLN A 38 5.48 13.71 -5.38
CA GLN A 38 5.71 14.40 -6.63
C GLN A 38 6.38 13.43 -7.61
N CYS A 39 5.81 13.31 -8.81
CA CYS A 39 6.42 12.52 -9.86
C CYS A 39 7.76 13.17 -10.26
N GLU A 40 8.81 12.36 -10.36
CA GLU A 40 10.16 12.82 -10.76
C GLU A 40 10.17 13.48 -12.14
N ASN A 41 9.21 13.13 -13.00
CA ASN A 41 9.01 13.72 -14.32
C ASN A 41 8.14 15.00 -14.31
N GLY A 42 7.76 15.51 -13.14
CA GLY A 42 6.98 16.75 -13.01
C GLY A 42 5.53 16.65 -13.50
N CYS A 43 4.98 15.43 -13.61
CA CYS A 43 3.61 15.23 -14.08
C CYS A 43 2.57 15.85 -13.12
N GLY A 44 1.38 16.18 -13.65
CA GLY A 44 0.28 16.70 -12.85
C GLY A 44 -0.29 15.68 -11.88
N ARG A 45 -0.62 16.13 -10.66
CA ARG A 45 -1.16 15.27 -9.59
C ARG A 45 -2.50 14.60 -9.93
N ASN A 46 -3.25 15.21 -10.83
CA ASN A 46 -4.50 14.66 -11.37
C ASN A 46 -4.31 13.38 -12.18
N LEU A 47 -3.06 13.00 -12.49
CA LEU A 47 -2.70 11.81 -13.27
C LEU A 47 -2.16 10.68 -12.37
N TYR A 48 -2.23 10.84 -11.05
CA TYR A 48 -1.75 9.83 -10.11
C TYR A 48 -2.87 8.87 -9.72
N SER A 49 -2.58 7.58 -9.76
CA SER A 49 -3.39 6.52 -9.15
C SER A 49 -2.67 5.98 -7.91
N PHE A 50 -3.41 5.45 -6.93
CA PHE A 50 -2.80 4.80 -5.79
C PHE A 50 -3.62 3.62 -5.30
N ILE A 51 -2.93 2.66 -4.68
CA ILE A 51 -3.53 1.52 -3.98
C ILE A 51 -2.81 1.31 -2.64
N THR A 52 -3.55 0.88 -1.62
CA THR A 52 -2.98 0.41 -0.36
C THR A 52 -3.09 -1.10 -0.27
N LEU A 53 -2.00 -1.74 0.16
CA LEU A 53 -1.93 -3.18 0.41
C LEU A 53 -1.98 -3.42 1.91
N GLY A 54 -2.78 -4.42 2.30
CA GLY A 54 -2.87 -4.88 3.68
C GLY A 54 -2.79 -6.39 3.77
N THR A 55 -2.22 -6.88 4.87
CA THR A 55 -2.10 -8.31 5.16
C THR A 55 -3.15 -8.72 6.18
N ILE A 56 -3.83 -9.84 5.90
CA ILE A 56 -4.72 -10.51 6.84
C ILE A 56 -3.97 -11.67 7.46
N ARG A 57 -3.71 -11.62 8.77
CA ARG A 57 -3.12 -12.76 9.48
C ARG A 57 -4.20 -13.75 9.86
N ARG A 58 -4.34 -14.83 9.08
CA ARG A 58 -5.17 -15.98 9.45
C ARG A 58 -4.46 -16.72 10.60
N LYS A 59 -5.13 -16.92 11.73
CA LYS A 59 -4.61 -17.83 12.78
C LYS A 59 -4.63 -19.24 12.20
N GLU A 60 -3.46 -19.80 11.90
CA GLU A 60 -3.33 -21.21 11.58
C GLU A 60 -3.89 -22.01 12.75
N LYS A 61 -4.92 -22.84 12.50
CA LYS A 61 -5.31 -23.86 13.46
C LYS A 61 -4.15 -24.85 13.49
N ALA A 62 -3.55 -25.03 14.66
CA ALA A 62 -2.55 -26.07 14.89
C ALA A 62 -3.15 -27.42 14.46
N THR A 63 -2.77 -27.89 13.27
CA THR A 63 -3.01 -29.28 12.87
C THR A 63 -2.05 -30.13 13.66
N THR A 64 -2.57 -30.76 14.71
CA THR A 64 -1.87 -31.83 15.42
C THR A 64 -1.45 -32.89 14.39
N PRO A 65 -0.17 -33.23 14.26
CA PRO A 65 0.23 -34.31 13.38
C PRO A 65 -0.43 -35.60 13.88
N ALA A 66 -1.14 -36.27 12.98
CA ALA A 66 -1.67 -37.61 13.24
C ALA A 66 -0.46 -38.55 13.47
N LYS A 67 -0.49 -39.26 14.59
CA LYS A 67 0.49 -40.29 14.97
C LYS A 67 0.52 -41.44 13.97
#